data_AF-A0A2J0KT02-F1
#
_entry.id   AF-A0A2J0KT02-F1
#
_cell.length_a   1.000
_cell.length_b   1.000
_cell.length_c   1.000
_cell.angle_alpha   90.00
_cell.angle_beta   90.00
_cell.angle_gamma   90.00
#
_symmetry.space_group_name_H-M   'P 1'
#
loop_
_entity.id
_entity.type
_entity.pdbx_description
1 polymer ?
#
loop_
_entity_poly.entity_id
_entity_poly.type
_entity_poly.pdbx_seq_one_letter_code
_entity_poly.pdbx_strand_id
1 'polypeptide(L)'
;MDIKQAQEKIKDLFGEMEHPRLASFIALTEEVGEVANEVMKCEIYEEKNNTDDLKIEIADVFVCILELANVYNFDLSSEFEKKVSHLEPRAKEWKLKLKDLLEKKRNKLD
;
A
#
# COMPACT_ATOMS: atom_id res chain seq x y z
N MET A 1 14.01 2.04 8.59
CA MET A 1 12.89 2.72 9.27
C MET A 1 11.79 1.70 9.41
N ASP A 2 11.28 1.48 10.62
CA ASP A 2 10.07 0.68 10.82
C ASP A 2 8.80 1.53 10.54
N ILE A 3 7.61 0.89 10.60
CA ILE A 3 6.33 1.57 10.31
C ILE A 3 6.08 2.69 11.31
N LYS A 4 6.41 2.49 12.58
CA LYS A 4 6.17 3.48 13.62
C LYS A 4 7.05 4.72 13.41
N GLN A 5 8.33 4.54 13.16
CA GLN A 5 9.27 5.60 12.81
C GLN A 5 8.84 6.33 11.53
N ALA A 6 8.30 5.60 10.55
CA ALA A 6 7.77 6.21 9.33
C ALA A 6 6.56 7.10 9.63
N GLN A 7 5.60 6.58 10.42
CA GLN A 7 4.41 7.30 10.83
C GLN A 7 4.75 8.58 11.61
N GLU A 8 5.67 8.49 12.57
CA GLU A 8 6.18 9.63 13.34
C GLU A 8 6.86 10.66 12.42
N LYS A 9 7.69 10.22 11.47
CA LYS A 9 8.31 11.12 10.50
C LYS A 9 7.29 11.85 9.63
N ILE A 10 6.23 11.18 9.16
CA ILE A 10 5.17 11.84 8.39
C ILE A 10 4.41 12.84 9.27
N LYS A 11 4.13 12.48 10.53
CA LYS A 11 3.52 13.39 11.50
C LYS A 11 4.36 14.65 11.71
N ASP A 12 5.67 14.50 11.83
CA ASP A 12 6.58 15.63 12.04
C ASP A 12 6.72 16.50 10.77
N LEU A 13 6.67 15.88 9.58
CA LEU A 13 6.73 16.59 8.30
C LEU A 13 5.47 17.43 8.05
N PHE A 14 4.28 16.89 8.33
CA PHE A 14 3.03 17.59 8.12
C PHE A 14 2.65 18.50 9.29
N GLY A 15 2.94 18.10 10.54
CA GLY A 15 2.74 18.93 11.72
C GLY A 15 1.30 19.48 11.82
N GLU A 16 1.16 20.81 11.83
CA GLU A 16 -0.16 21.50 11.84
C GLU A 16 -0.82 21.58 10.45
N MET A 17 -0.14 21.13 9.40
CA MET A 17 -0.63 21.11 8.01
C MET A 17 -1.22 19.76 7.60
N GLU A 18 -1.48 18.85 8.55
CA GLU A 18 -2.21 17.60 8.25
C GLU A 18 -3.53 17.92 7.55
N HIS A 19 -3.86 17.13 6.53
CA HIS A 19 -5.15 17.25 5.88
C HIS A 19 -6.27 16.96 6.89
N PRO A 20 -7.44 17.64 6.79
CA PRO A 20 -8.64 17.17 7.47
C PRO A 20 -8.94 15.72 7.08
N ARG A 21 -9.50 14.91 7.99
CA ARG A 21 -9.84 13.48 7.79
C ARG A 21 -10.36 13.12 6.40
N LEU A 22 -11.32 13.88 5.89
CA LEU A 22 -11.91 13.64 4.58
C LEU A 22 -10.89 13.88 3.45
N ALA A 23 -10.11 14.96 3.54
CA ALA A 23 -9.08 15.27 2.56
C ALA A 23 -7.93 14.24 2.59
N SER A 24 -7.49 13.75 3.75
CA SER A 24 -6.48 12.66 3.82
C SER A 24 -6.97 11.39 3.13
N PHE A 25 -8.26 11.06 3.26
CA PHE A 25 -8.84 9.91 2.56
C PHE A 25 -8.96 10.13 1.06
N ILE A 26 -9.33 11.35 0.63
CA ILE A 26 -9.37 11.70 -0.80
C ILE A 26 -7.96 11.59 -1.41
N ALA A 27 -6.94 12.14 -0.75
CA ALA A 27 -5.55 12.03 -1.19
C ALA A 27 -5.14 10.56 -1.37
N LEU A 28 -5.42 9.69 -0.39
CA LEU A 28 -5.17 8.24 -0.54
C LEU A 28 -5.82 7.66 -1.81
N THR A 29 -7.07 8.06 -2.13
CA THR A 29 -7.74 7.56 -3.33
C THR A 29 -7.14 8.07 -4.63
N GLU A 30 -6.60 9.30 -4.63
CA GLU A 30 -5.90 9.88 -5.77
C GLU A 30 -4.60 9.11 -6.03
N GLU A 31 -3.77 8.88 -5.00
CA GLU A 31 -2.50 8.14 -5.14
C GLU A 31 -2.71 6.68 -5.61
N VAL A 32 -3.79 6.03 -5.14
CA VAL A 32 -4.16 4.69 -5.66
C VAL A 32 -4.54 4.75 -7.13
N GLY A 33 -5.17 5.85 -7.58
CA GLY A 33 -5.44 6.12 -8.99
C GLY A 33 -4.16 6.29 -9.81
N GLU A 34 -3.14 6.96 -9.26
CA GLU A 34 -1.83 7.13 -9.90
C GLU A 34 -1.11 5.79 -10.04
N VAL A 35 -1.11 4.96 -9.00
CA VAL A 35 -0.61 3.57 -9.08
C VAL A 35 -1.32 2.79 -10.20
N ALA A 36 -2.65 2.89 -10.29
CA ALA A 36 -3.40 2.19 -11.34
C ALA A 36 -3.00 2.68 -12.75
N ASN A 37 -2.80 3.99 -12.91
CA ASN A 37 -2.36 4.59 -14.17
C ASN A 37 -0.95 4.10 -14.56
N GLU A 38 -0.01 4.05 -13.63
CA GLU A 38 1.35 3.58 -13.90
C GLU A 38 1.40 2.09 -14.24
N VAL A 39 0.59 1.26 -13.57
CA VAL A 39 0.44 -0.16 -13.95
C VAL A 39 -0.09 -0.28 -15.38
N MET A 40 -1.09 0.52 -15.77
CA MET A 40 -1.62 0.50 -17.14
C MET A 40 -0.56 0.89 -18.18
N LYS A 41 0.26 1.90 -17.89
CA LYS A 41 1.35 2.33 -18.77
C LYS A 41 2.42 1.25 -18.96
N CYS A 42 2.74 0.51 -17.90
CA CYS A 42 3.71 -0.59 -17.95
C CYS A 42 3.15 -1.83 -18.65
N GLU A 43 1.94 -2.27 -18.27
CA GLU A 43 1.43 -3.61 -18.62
C GLU A 43 0.50 -3.62 -19.85
N ILE A 44 -0.15 -2.49 -20.18
CA ILE A 44 -1.19 -2.44 -21.22
C ILE A 44 -0.81 -1.52 -22.37
N TYR A 45 -0.35 -0.30 -22.07
CA TYR A 45 -0.04 0.70 -23.10
C TYR A 45 1.40 0.58 -23.63
N GLU A 46 2.25 -0.21 -22.96
CA GLU A 46 3.66 -0.41 -23.32
C GLU A 46 4.44 0.91 -23.47
N GLU A 47 4.02 1.95 -22.73
CA GLU A 47 4.62 3.28 -22.77
C GLU A 47 5.94 3.34 -21.97
N LYS A 48 6.09 2.46 -20.98
CA LYS A 48 7.25 2.39 -20.09
C LYS A 48 7.72 0.95 -19.93
N ASN A 49 9.03 0.76 -20.03
CA ASN A 49 9.70 -0.54 -19.84
C ASN A 49 10.36 -0.69 -18.46
N ASN A 50 10.11 0.26 -17.55
CA ASN A 50 10.62 0.22 -16.18
C ASN A 50 9.49 0.56 -15.20
N THR A 51 9.75 0.34 -13.91
CA THR A 51 8.78 0.53 -12.82
C THR A 51 9.16 1.70 -11.92
N ASP A 52 9.94 2.67 -12.41
CA ASP A 52 10.48 3.72 -11.54
C ASP A 52 9.39 4.66 -11.03
N ASP A 53 8.49 5.10 -11.90
CA ASP A 53 7.35 5.92 -11.49
C ASP A 53 6.34 5.13 -10.65
N LEU A 54 6.09 3.86 -10.99
CA LEU A 54 5.26 2.97 -10.17
C LEU A 54 5.78 2.84 -8.73
N LYS A 55 7.10 2.83 -8.51
CA LYS A 55 7.68 2.79 -7.16
C LYS A 55 7.40 4.08 -6.39
N ILE A 56 7.39 5.22 -7.08
CA ILE A 56 7.09 6.53 -6.49
C ILE A 56 5.62 6.54 -6.05
N GLU A 57 4.69 6.21 -6.94
CA GLU A 57 3.26 6.23 -6.62
C GLU A 57 2.89 5.24 -5.49
N ILE A 58 3.54 4.07 -5.44
CA ILE A 58 3.36 3.13 -4.32
C ILE A 58 3.87 3.74 -3.00
N ALA A 59 4.96 4.50 -3.04
CA ALA A 59 5.46 5.18 -1.86
C ALA A 59 4.50 6.30 -1.41
N ASP A 60 3.90 7.03 -2.34
CA ASP A 60 2.94 8.09 -2.05
C ASP A 60 1.65 7.52 -1.42
N VAL A 61 1.14 6.39 -1.93
CA VAL A 61 0.08 5.61 -1.26
C VAL A 61 0.46 5.28 0.19
N PHE A 62 1.70 4.83 0.42
CA PHE A 62 2.15 4.50 1.77
C PHE A 62 2.21 5.73 2.69
N VAL A 63 2.64 6.88 2.18
CA VAL A 63 2.61 8.15 2.90
C VAL A 63 1.19 8.53 3.31
N CYS A 64 0.21 8.45 2.40
CA CYS A 64 -1.19 8.75 2.71
C CYS A 64 -1.78 7.79 3.75
N ILE A 65 -1.40 6.52 3.75
CA ILE A 65 -1.82 5.55 4.79
C ILE A 65 -1.26 5.96 6.16
N LEU A 66 0.00 6.38 6.24
CA LEU A 66 0.63 6.85 7.48
C LEU A 66 -0.02 8.14 7.99
N GLU A 67 -0.31 9.09 7.09
CA GLU A 67 -1.04 10.31 7.42
C GLU A 67 -2.42 9.99 7.99
N LEU A 68 -3.18 9.08 7.35
CA LEU A 68 -4.48 8.64 7.87
C LEU A 68 -4.37 8.04 9.27
N ALA A 69 -3.34 7.25 9.55
CA ALA A 69 -3.12 6.73 10.90
C ALA A 69 -2.89 7.84 11.93
N ASN A 70 -2.16 8.90 11.56
CA ASN A 70 -1.95 10.07 12.40
C ASN A 70 -3.24 10.86 12.64
N VAL A 71 -3.98 11.17 11.58
CA VAL A 71 -5.22 11.97 11.63
C VAL A 71 -6.36 11.27 12.39
N TYR A 72 -6.37 9.92 12.38
CA TYR A 72 -7.28 9.11 13.21
C TYR A 72 -6.69 8.69 14.55
N ASN A 73 -5.43 9.07 14.83
CA ASN A 73 -4.72 8.90 16.09
C ASN A 73 -4.63 7.45 16.57
N PHE A 74 -4.06 6.56 15.75
CA PHE A 74 -3.73 5.18 16.13
C PHE A 74 -2.33 4.77 15.65
N ASP A 75 -1.74 3.74 16.29
CA ASP A 75 -0.45 3.17 15.92
C ASP A 75 -0.63 2.09 14.84
N LEU A 76 -0.25 2.40 13.60
CA LEU A 76 -0.38 1.47 12.49
C LEU A 76 0.55 0.25 12.64
N SER A 77 1.73 0.40 13.23
CA SER A 77 2.69 -0.69 13.41
C SER A 77 2.10 -1.77 14.30
N SER A 78 1.51 -1.37 15.43
CA SER A 78 0.85 -2.29 16.36
C SER A 78 -0.34 -3.02 15.71
N GLU A 79 -1.17 -2.33 14.92
CA GLU A 79 -2.31 -2.96 14.22
C GLU A 79 -1.87 -3.88 13.08
N PHE A 80 -0.77 -3.54 12.39
CA PHE A 80 -0.18 -4.38 11.36
C PHE A 80 0.34 -5.71 11.95
N GLU A 81 1.04 -5.68 13.07
CA GLU A 81 1.53 -6.90 13.76
C GLU A 81 0.37 -7.82 14.19
N LYS A 82 -0.70 -7.24 14.77
CA LYS A 82 -1.93 -7.97 15.09
C LYS A 82 -2.55 -8.60 13.85
N LYS A 83 -2.56 -7.91 12.72
CA LYS A 83 -3.11 -8.45 11.48
C LYS A 83 -2.26 -9.61 10.94
N VAL A 84 -0.94 -9.47 10.94
CA VAL A 84 0.01 -10.48 10.45
C VAL A 84 -0.11 -11.77 11.26
N SER A 85 -0.12 -11.69 12.59
CA SER A 85 -0.25 -12.89 13.45
C SER A 85 -1.54 -13.69 13.19
N HIS A 86 -2.65 -13.01 12.88
CA HIS A 86 -3.89 -13.68 12.46
C HIS A 86 -3.85 -14.24 11.02
N LEU A 87 -3.04 -13.65 10.15
CA LEU A 87 -2.89 -14.09 8.75
C LEU A 87 -1.98 -15.30 8.62
N GLU A 88 -0.95 -15.43 9.46
CA GLU A 88 0.01 -16.54 9.40
C GLU A 88 -0.61 -17.94 9.30
N PRO A 89 -1.56 -18.35 10.15
CA PRO A 89 -2.18 -19.68 10.04
C PRO A 89 -2.98 -19.83 8.74
N ARG A 90 -3.68 -18.77 8.30
CA ARG A 90 -4.46 -18.78 7.05
C ARG A 90 -3.57 -18.87 5.82
N ALA A 91 -2.45 -18.15 5.82
CA ALA A 91 -1.47 -18.20 4.74
C ALA A 91 -0.88 -19.61 4.54
N LYS A 92 -0.63 -20.36 5.64
CA LYS A 92 -0.21 -21.77 5.56
C LYS A 92 -1.28 -22.65 4.91
N GLU A 93 -2.54 -22.47 5.29
CA GLU A 93 -3.66 -23.21 4.70
C GLU A 93 -3.85 -22.89 3.21
N TRP A 94 -3.82 -21.60 2.84
CA TRP A 94 -3.93 -21.16 1.46
C TRP A 94 -2.80 -21.71 0.59
N LYS A 95 -1.57 -21.76 1.11
CA LYS A 95 -0.44 -22.33 0.37
C LYS A 95 -0.65 -23.80 0.03
N LEU A 96 -1.29 -24.58 0.91
CA LEU A 96 -1.59 -25.98 0.63
C LEU A 96 -2.74 -26.14 -0.36
N LYS A 97 -3.77 -25.28 -0.28
CA LYS A 97 -5.00 -25.41 -1.08
C LYS A 97 -4.94 -24.73 -2.45
N LEU A 98 -4.23 -23.61 -2.56
CA LEU A 98 -4.32 -22.69 -3.70
C LEU A 98 -3.07 -22.64 -4.56
N LYS A 99 -1.94 -23.23 -4.15
CA LYS A 99 -0.66 -23.11 -4.86
C LYS A 99 -0.79 -23.47 -6.35
N ASP A 100 -1.27 -24.67 -6.64
CA ASP A 100 -1.37 -25.16 -8.03
C ASP A 100 -2.40 -24.37 -8.85
N LEU A 101 -3.45 -23.88 -8.20
CA LEU A 101 -4.47 -23.04 -8.84
C LEU A 101 -3.88 -21.68 -9.23
N LEU A 102 -3.16 -21.03 -8.31
CA LEU A 102 -2.57 -19.71 -8.53
C LEU A 102 -1.44 -19.78 -9.56
N GLU A 103 -0.64 -20.84 -9.56
CA GLU A 103 0.38 -21.06 -10.58
C GLU A 103 -0.23 -21.18 -11.99
N LYS A 104 -1.31 -21.95 -12.15
CA LYS A 104 -2.05 -22.04 -13.42
C LYS A 104 -2.64 -20.70 -13.85
N LYS A 105 -3.12 -19.89 -12.89
CA LYS A 105 -3.69 -18.57 -13.18
C LYS A 105 -2.61 -17.58 -13.61
N ARG A 106 -1.46 -17.60 -12.95
CA ARG A 106 -0.29 -16.80 -13.32
C ARG A 106 0.10 -17.05 -14.77
N ASN A 107 0.39 -18.30 -15.15
CA ASN A 107 0.77 -18.66 -16.53
C ASN A 107 -0.26 -18.29 -17.62
N LYS A 108 -1.50 -17.96 -17.23
CA LYS A 108 -2.56 -17.57 -18.16
C LYS A 108 -2.74 -16.05 -18.23
N LEU A 109 -2.47 -15.33 -17.14
CA LEU A 109 -2.82 -13.92 -16.95
C LEU A 109 -1.61 -13.00 -16.92
N ASP A 110 -0.45 -13.52 -16.49
CA ASP A 110 0.85 -12.86 -16.39
C ASP A 110 1.83 -13.57 -17.35
#